data_AF-A0A239IMP3-F1
#
_entry.id   AF-A0A239IMP3-F1
#
_cell.length_a   1.000
_cell.length_b   1.000
_cell.length_c   1.000
_cell.angle_alpha   90.00
_cell.angle_beta   90.00
_cell.angle_gamma   90.00
#
_symmetry.space_group_name_H-M   'P 1'
#
loop_
_entity.id
_entity.type
_entity.pdbx_description
1 polymer ?
#
loop_
_entity_poly.entity_id
_entity_poly.type
_entity_poly.pdbx_seq_one_letter_code
_entity_poly.pdbx_strand_id
1 'polypeptide(L)'
;AGNDLLNGGEGDDLLNGGIGADIYIASPGNDIITDTDGDNILRFQADINPSNVVFSRSGNDAVISHPGGSITYQKWFYYSATSPSHNTTHKFKAIEWADGTTWNLDNIKAALAQQ
;
A
#
# COMPACT_ATOMS: atom_id res chain seq x y z
N ALA A 1 14.30 -7.79 5.86
CA ALA A 1 15.24 -6.79 6.43
C ALA A 1 16.37 -6.63 5.45
N GLY A 2 16.28 -5.56 4.70
CA GLY A 2 16.79 -5.50 3.33
C GLY A 2 15.67 -4.95 2.44
N ASN A 3 16.02 -4.63 1.20
CA ASN A 3 15.03 -4.20 0.21
C ASN A 3 14.49 -5.45 -0.48
N ASP A 4 13.23 -5.76 -0.21
CA ASP A 4 12.59 -7.00 -0.56
C ASP A 4 11.55 -6.79 -1.69
N LEU A 5 11.39 -7.79 -2.56
CA LEU A 5 10.30 -7.85 -3.54
C LEU A 5 9.32 -8.95 -3.08
N LEU A 6 8.12 -8.55 -2.69
CA LEU A 6 7.12 -9.44 -2.11
C LEU A 6 5.93 -9.60 -3.05
N ASN A 7 5.59 -10.84 -3.37
CA ASN A 7 4.39 -11.19 -4.14
C ASN A 7 3.77 -12.44 -3.51
N GLY A 8 2.53 -12.30 -3.00
CA GLY A 8 1.77 -13.42 -2.43
C GLY A 8 1.28 -14.41 -3.48
N GLY A 9 0.95 -13.89 -4.67
CA GLY A 9 0.29 -14.66 -5.72
C GLY A 9 -1.23 -14.59 -5.55
N GLU A 10 -1.93 -15.61 -6.04
CA GLU A 10 -3.38 -15.68 -5.87
C GLU A 10 -3.74 -16.17 -4.46
N GLY A 11 -4.77 -15.58 -3.87
CA GLY A 11 -5.27 -15.95 -2.54
C GLY A 11 -5.07 -14.83 -1.52
N ASP A 12 -5.52 -15.06 -0.28
CA ASP A 12 -5.40 -14.07 0.79
C ASP A 12 -4.03 -14.22 1.47
N ASP A 13 -3.12 -13.27 1.24
CA ASP A 13 -1.73 -13.37 1.71
C ASP A 13 -1.37 -12.38 2.83
N LEU A 14 -0.36 -12.76 3.63
CA LEU A 14 0.31 -11.86 4.57
C LEU A 14 1.70 -11.53 4.05
N LEU A 15 1.90 -10.28 3.65
CA LEU A 15 3.17 -9.77 3.11
C LEU A 15 3.88 -8.94 4.17
N ASN A 16 5.05 -9.40 4.63
CA ASN A 16 5.83 -8.75 5.68
C ASN A 16 7.20 -8.31 5.13
N GLY A 17 7.37 -7.02 4.86
CA GLY A 17 8.64 -6.47 4.34
C GLY A 17 9.68 -6.23 5.45
N GLY A 18 9.23 -5.62 6.54
CA GLY A 18 10.06 -5.41 7.71
C GLY A 18 10.78 -4.07 7.62
N ILE A 19 12.12 -4.09 7.60
CA ILE A 19 12.94 -2.87 7.48
C ILE A 19 13.57 -2.86 6.11
N GLY A 20 13.38 -1.79 5.35
CA GLY A 20 14.01 -1.59 4.05
C GLY A 20 13.03 -0.97 3.06
N ALA A 21 13.53 -0.56 1.90
CA ALA A 21 12.65 -0.08 0.84
C ALA A 21 12.11 -1.28 0.06
N ASP A 22 10.86 -1.65 0.34
CA ASP A 22 10.25 -2.86 -0.18
C ASP A 22 9.29 -2.58 -1.34
N ILE A 23 9.13 -3.57 -2.22
CA ILE A 23 8.18 -3.55 -3.32
C ILE A 23 7.18 -4.68 -3.11
N TYR A 24 5.91 -4.31 -2.97
CA TYR A 24 4.79 -5.25 -2.87
C TYR A 24 4.08 -5.33 -4.21
N ILE A 25 3.91 -6.55 -4.71
CA ILE A 25 3.15 -6.84 -5.91
C ILE A 25 1.72 -7.18 -5.50
N ALA A 26 0.76 -6.37 -5.94
CA ALA A 26 -0.64 -6.67 -5.73
C ALA A 26 -1.10 -7.77 -6.69
N SER A 27 -1.80 -8.76 -6.12
CA SER A 27 -2.35 -9.91 -6.83
C SER A 27 -3.83 -10.10 -6.44
N PRO A 28 -4.60 -10.98 -7.12
CA PRO A 28 -5.98 -11.26 -6.73
C PRO A 28 -6.05 -11.93 -5.35
N GLY A 29 -6.83 -11.36 -4.44
CA GLY A 29 -6.86 -11.78 -3.04
C GLY A 29 -7.12 -10.64 -2.07
N ASN A 30 -7.32 -10.96 -0.79
CA ASN A 30 -7.36 -10.01 0.31
C ASN A 30 -6.03 -10.05 1.06
N ASP A 31 -5.08 -9.25 0.58
CA ASP A 31 -3.73 -9.23 1.14
C ASP A 31 -3.64 -8.26 2.31
N ILE A 32 -2.83 -8.65 3.29
CA ILE A 32 -2.45 -7.82 4.42
C ILE A 32 -0.97 -7.52 4.32
N ILE A 33 -0.63 -6.24 4.27
CA ILE A 33 0.75 -5.77 4.30
C ILE A 33 1.08 -5.27 5.70
N THR A 34 2.16 -5.81 6.25
CA THR A 34 2.78 -5.33 7.47
C THR A 34 4.20 -4.88 7.15
N ASP A 35 4.50 -3.64 7.49
CA ASP A 35 5.84 -3.11 7.28
C ASP A 35 6.27 -2.21 8.42
N THR A 36 7.56 -1.91 8.55
CA THR A 36 8.13 -1.08 9.61
C THR A 36 8.56 0.30 9.10
N ASP A 37 9.39 0.35 8.06
CA ASP A 37 9.97 1.59 7.55
C ASP A 37 10.62 1.39 6.18
N GLY A 38 10.67 2.45 5.38
CA GLY A 38 11.28 2.47 4.06
C GLY A 38 10.47 3.23 3.02
N ASP A 39 11.10 3.53 1.88
CA ASP A 39 10.43 4.10 0.71
C ASP A 39 9.70 2.97 -0.05
N ASN A 40 8.64 2.46 0.57
CA ASN A 40 7.89 1.30 0.09
C ASN A 40 7.04 1.59 -1.14
N ILE A 41 6.94 0.63 -2.06
CA ILE A 41 6.16 0.76 -3.29
C ILE A 41 5.12 -0.35 -3.36
N LEU A 42 3.86 -0.01 -3.63
CA LEU A 42 2.86 -0.98 -4.07
C LEU A 42 2.79 -0.94 -5.59
N ARG A 43 2.90 -2.09 -6.24
CA ARG A 43 2.82 -2.22 -7.70
C ARG A 43 1.66 -3.12 -8.08
N PHE A 44 0.70 -2.59 -8.82
CA PHE A 44 -0.37 -3.38 -9.41
C PHE A 44 0.10 -4.03 -10.70
N GLN A 45 -0.16 -5.33 -10.84
CA GLN A 45 0.04 -6.09 -12.08
C GLN A 45 -1.34 -6.36 -12.72
N ALA A 46 -1.44 -6.32 -14.05
CA ALA A 46 -2.69 -6.39 -14.86
C ALA A 46 -3.60 -5.14 -14.81
N ASP A 47 -4.77 -5.17 -15.48
CA ASP A 47 -5.66 -4.03 -15.77
C ASP A 47 -6.33 -3.34 -14.55
N ILE A 48 -5.74 -3.47 -13.36
CA ILE A 48 -6.10 -2.74 -12.15
C ILE A 48 -5.56 -1.31 -12.28
N ASN A 49 -6.43 -0.44 -12.78
CA ASN A 49 -6.15 0.97 -12.98
C ASN A 49 -6.64 1.82 -11.80
N PRO A 50 -6.13 3.05 -11.64
CA PRO A 50 -6.56 3.95 -10.56
C PRO A 50 -8.08 4.18 -10.52
N SER A 51 -8.75 4.14 -11.68
CA SER A 51 -10.21 4.30 -11.78
C SER A 51 -11.02 3.14 -11.21
N ASN A 52 -10.40 1.99 -11.02
CA ASN A 52 -11.05 0.73 -10.62
C ASN A 52 -10.77 0.38 -9.17
N VAL A 53 -10.17 1.30 -8.41
CA VAL A 53 -9.85 1.09 -6.99
C VAL A 53 -10.57 2.09 -6.11
N VAL A 54 -10.78 1.69 -4.86
CA VAL A 54 -11.34 2.54 -3.82
C VAL A 54 -10.41 2.54 -2.62
N PHE A 55 -9.94 3.72 -2.23
CA PHE A 55 -9.15 3.93 -1.02
C PHE A 55 -10.09 4.22 0.13
N SER A 56 -9.94 3.49 1.23
CA SER A 56 -10.73 3.67 2.45
C SER A 56 -9.84 3.48 3.68
N ARG A 57 -10.37 3.92 4.83
CA ARG A 57 -9.72 3.73 6.13
C ARG A 57 -10.51 2.73 6.96
N SER A 58 -9.81 1.77 7.54
CA SER A 58 -10.35 0.84 8.54
C SER A 58 -9.56 0.95 9.83
N GLY A 59 -10.10 1.64 10.84
CA GLY A 59 -9.39 1.87 12.10
C GLY A 59 -8.06 2.61 11.88
N ASN A 60 -6.94 1.92 12.05
CA ASN A 60 -5.59 2.46 11.80
C ASN A 60 -4.99 2.01 10.47
N ASP A 61 -5.74 1.33 9.62
CA ASP A 61 -5.23 0.71 8.41
C ASP A 61 -5.76 1.45 7.17
N ALA A 62 -4.95 1.47 6.12
CA ALA A 62 -5.38 1.91 4.79
C ALA A 62 -5.80 0.68 4.00
N VAL A 63 -6.98 0.73 3.39
CA VAL A 63 -7.54 -0.36 2.60
C VAL A 63 -7.73 0.13 1.17
N ILE A 64 -7.16 -0.60 0.22
CA ILE A 64 -7.30 -0.37 -1.21
C ILE A 64 -8.11 -1.52 -1.78
N SER A 65 -9.40 -1.30 -2.02
CA SER A 65 -10.26 -2.29 -2.68
C SER A 65 -10.06 -2.23 -4.19
N HIS A 66 -9.95 -3.38 -4.84
CA HIS A 66 -9.79 -3.53 -6.29
C HIS A 66 -10.69 -4.67 -6.82
N PRO A 67 -10.84 -4.87 -8.15
CA PRO A 67 -11.76 -5.87 -8.68
C PRO A 67 -11.46 -7.32 -8.28
N GLY A 68 -10.21 -7.60 -7.88
CA GLY A 68 -9.74 -8.92 -7.48
C GLY A 68 -9.70 -9.15 -5.96
N GLY A 69 -10.08 -8.16 -5.14
CA GLY A 69 -10.00 -8.26 -3.69
C GLY A 69 -9.59 -6.94 -3.02
N SER A 70 -8.66 -7.00 -2.08
CA SER A 70 -8.20 -5.81 -1.35
C SER A 70 -6.75 -5.91 -0.90
N ILE A 71 -6.09 -4.75 -0.77
CA ILE A 71 -4.82 -4.60 -0.08
C ILE A 71 -5.06 -3.83 1.21
N THR A 72 -4.76 -4.43 2.35
CA THR A 72 -4.81 -3.78 3.67
C THR A 72 -3.40 -3.49 4.16
N TYR A 73 -3.01 -2.21 4.15
CA TYR A 73 -1.75 -1.78 4.75
C TYR A 73 -1.96 -1.42 6.22
N GLN A 74 -1.38 -2.23 7.11
CA GLN A 74 -1.55 -2.07 8.54
C GLN A 74 -0.84 -0.82 9.09
N LYS A 75 -1.44 -0.22 10.12
CA LYS A 75 -0.86 0.89 10.90
C LYS A 75 -0.60 2.16 10.08
N TRP A 76 -1.22 2.32 8.92
CA TRP A 76 -1.16 3.54 8.12
C TRP A 76 -1.50 4.80 8.94
N PHE A 77 -2.48 4.76 9.82
CA PHE A 77 -2.88 5.92 10.64
C PHE A 77 -2.39 5.84 12.09
N TYR A 78 -1.53 4.86 12.43
CA TYR A 78 -1.13 4.60 13.80
C TYR A 78 -0.19 5.69 14.37
N TYR A 79 0.72 6.22 13.56
CA TYR A 79 1.65 7.28 13.99
C TYR A 79 1.19 8.68 13.52
N SER A 80 1.28 9.65 14.44
CA SER A 80 0.79 11.02 14.25
C SER A 80 1.51 11.79 13.13
N ALA A 81 0.73 12.49 12.29
CA ALA A 81 1.20 13.40 11.25
C ALA A 81 2.00 14.62 11.76
N THR A 82 2.11 14.81 13.07
CA THR A 82 2.82 15.95 13.69
C THR A 82 4.33 15.76 13.82
N SER A 83 4.88 14.58 13.51
CA SER A 83 6.33 14.34 13.42
C SER A 83 6.75 14.13 11.96
N PRO A 84 7.70 14.92 11.42
CA PRO A 84 8.18 14.77 10.05
C PRO A 84 8.68 13.35 9.71
N SER A 85 9.31 12.66 10.67
CA SER A 85 9.79 11.28 10.52
C SER A 85 8.67 10.23 10.54
N HIS A 86 7.50 10.54 11.09
CA HIS A 86 6.37 9.61 11.20
C HIS A 86 5.36 9.77 10.07
N ASN A 87 5.54 10.78 9.21
CA ASN A 87 4.67 10.97 8.05
C ASN A 87 5.02 10.02 6.89
N THR A 88 6.19 9.34 6.97
CA THR A 88 6.71 8.38 6.00
C THR A 88 6.74 6.94 6.51
N THR A 89 6.78 6.71 7.83
CA THR A 89 6.76 5.35 8.38
C THR A 89 5.37 4.71 8.23
N HIS A 90 5.34 3.40 7.99
CA HIS A 90 4.11 2.66 7.70
C HIS A 90 3.29 3.30 6.57
N LYS A 91 3.94 3.73 5.48
CA LYS A 91 3.29 4.27 4.29
C LYS A 91 3.91 3.64 3.06
N PHE A 92 3.15 3.67 1.97
CA PHE A 92 3.73 3.62 0.64
C PHE A 92 4.27 4.99 0.26
N LYS A 93 5.51 5.03 -0.23
CA LYS A 93 6.07 6.19 -0.92
C LYS A 93 5.38 6.42 -2.25
N ALA A 94 5.07 5.33 -2.95
CA ALA A 94 4.39 5.38 -4.24
C ALA A 94 3.48 4.18 -4.48
N ILE A 95 2.49 4.37 -5.34
CA ILE A 95 1.76 3.29 -6.00
C ILE A 95 2.05 3.38 -7.49
N GLU A 96 2.52 2.27 -8.05
CA GLU A 96 2.76 2.09 -9.48
C GLU A 96 1.63 1.26 -10.08
N TRP A 97 0.95 1.84 -11.07
CA TRP A 97 -0.20 1.25 -11.74
C TRP A 97 0.21 0.56 -13.04
N ALA A 98 -0.62 -0.36 -13.52
CA ALA A 98 -0.31 -1.11 -14.73
C ALA A 98 -0.35 -0.30 -16.02
N ASP A 99 -1.06 0.84 -16.05
CA ASP A 99 -1.04 1.80 -17.15
C ASP A 99 0.23 2.68 -17.18
N GLY A 100 1.14 2.49 -16.23
CA GLY A 100 2.36 3.28 -16.07
C GLY A 100 2.16 4.58 -15.28
N THR A 101 0.94 4.87 -14.81
CA THR A 101 0.69 5.96 -13.87
C THR A 101 1.42 5.68 -12.55
N THR A 102 1.94 6.72 -11.91
CA THR A 102 2.50 6.62 -10.56
C THR A 102 1.82 7.64 -9.65
N TRP A 103 1.37 7.19 -8.49
CA TRP A 103 0.86 8.05 -7.43
C TRP A 103 1.91 8.19 -6.36
N ASN A 104 2.18 9.42 -5.92
CA ASN A 104 3.03 9.67 -4.77
C ASN A 104 2.22 9.62 -3.46
N LEU A 105 2.91 9.73 -2.33
CA LEU A 105 2.30 9.76 -1.00
C LEU A 105 1.18 10.80 -0.84
N ASP A 106 1.29 11.96 -1.48
CA ASP A 106 0.27 13.02 -1.39
C ASP A 106 -1.00 12.64 -2.14
N ASN A 107 -0.88 12.03 -3.33
CA ASN A 107 -2.03 11.47 -4.04
C ASN A 107 -2.75 10.41 -3.22
N ILE A 108 -1.98 9.50 -2.59
CA ILE A 108 -2.54 8.42 -1.75
C ILE A 108 -3.25 8.99 -0.53
N LYS A 109 -2.64 9.96 0.16
CA LYS A 109 -3.26 10.66 1.30
C LYS A 109 -4.53 11.39 0.90
N ALA A 110 -4.53 12.06 -0.25
CA ALA A 110 -5.71 12.74 -0.76
C ALA A 110 -6.85 11.77 -1.06
N ALA A 111 -6.55 10.59 -1.63
CA ALA A 111 -7.54 9.55 -1.88
C ALA A 111 -8.13 8.99 -0.57
N LEU A 112 -7.30 8.80 0.47
CA LEU A 112 -7.73 8.32 1.78
C LEU A 112 -8.50 9.35 2.62
N ALA A 113 -8.39 10.65 2.30
CA ALA A 113 -9.04 11.74 3.04
C ALA A 113 -10.47 12.06 2.56
N GLN A 114 -10.89 11.50 1.42
CA GLN A 114 -12.21 11.76 0.82
C GLN A 114 -13.33 10.83 1.38
N GLN A 115 -13.06 10.11 2.47
CA GLN A 115 -14.00 9.17 3.11
C GLN A 115 -14.41 9.62 4.51
#